data_AF-A0A2N1NIE2-F1
#
_entry.id   AF-A0A2N1NIE2-F1
#
_cell.length_a   1.000
_cell.length_b   1.000
_cell.length_c   1.000
_cell.angle_alpha   90.00
_cell.angle_beta   90.00
_cell.angle_gamma   90.00
#
_symmetry.space_group_name_H-M   'P 1'
#
loop_
_entity.id
_entity.type
_entity.pdbx_description
1 polymer ?
#
loop_
_entity_poly.entity_id
_entity_poly.type
_entity_poly.pdbx_seq_one_letter_code
_entity_poly.pdbx_strand_id
1 'polypeptide(L)'
;MKFPHVFLKNFETIFQKVDYGFESRTTGRIMGLIEVKKDDFKQGFAQATVQLESSLGRKRKANEMDDEPGFNKVWGIVTDAEKWYFMECSQDDEGKLFV
;
A
#
# COMPACT_ATOMS: atom_id res chain seq x y z
N MET A 1 -16.93 1.67 -10.62
CA MET A 1 -16.45 0.67 -9.64
C MET A 1 -16.74 1.22 -8.24
N LYS A 2 -17.52 0.53 -7.40
CA LYS A 2 -17.77 0.91 -6.00
C LYS A 2 -17.14 -0.17 -5.13
N PHE A 3 -16.23 0.22 -4.24
CA PHE A 3 -15.64 -0.68 -3.24
C PHE A 3 -16.29 -0.39 -1.89
N PRO A 4 -17.40 -1.07 -1.51
CA PRO A 4 -18.20 -0.73 -0.33
C PRO A 4 -17.46 -0.89 1.01
N HIS A 5 -16.29 -1.52 1.01
CA HIS A 5 -15.50 -1.82 2.21
C HIS A 5 -14.17 -1.06 2.28
N VAL A 6 -13.94 -0.11 1.37
CA VAL A 6 -12.68 0.62 1.23
C VAL A 6 -12.92 2.11 1.50
N PHE A 7 -12.14 2.71 2.40
CA PHE A 7 -12.28 4.12 2.77
C PHE A 7 -10.94 4.82 2.66
N LEU A 8 -10.96 6.01 2.07
CA LEU A 8 -9.81 6.89 1.97
C LEU A 8 -9.57 7.54 3.34
N LYS A 9 -8.36 7.39 3.87
CA LYS A 9 -7.88 8.14 5.03
C LYS A 9 -6.58 8.84 4.64
N ASN A 10 -6.35 10.01 5.23
CA ASN A 10 -5.01 10.58 5.26
C ASN A 10 -4.16 9.63 6.10
N PHE A 11 -3.12 9.04 5.50
CA PHE A 11 -2.32 8.01 6.14
C PHE A 11 -0.93 8.56 6.46
N GLU A 12 -0.50 8.44 7.72
CA GLU A 12 0.89 8.65 8.10
C GLU A 12 1.53 7.27 8.22
N THR A 13 2.37 6.92 7.25
CA THR A 13 3.28 5.77 7.40
C THR A 13 4.54 6.23 8.11
N ILE A 14 5.31 5.28 8.66
CA ILE A 14 6.51 5.51 9.49
C ILE A 14 7.56 6.41 8.79
N PHE A 15 7.50 6.55 7.47
CA PHE A 15 8.52 7.23 6.67
C PHE A 15 8.06 8.49 5.93
N GLN A 16 6.76 8.72 5.67
CA GLN A 16 6.23 9.96 5.08
C GLN A 16 4.68 10.00 5.03
N LYS A 17 4.12 11.21 4.90
CA LYS A 17 2.69 11.45 4.62
C LYS A 17 2.36 10.98 3.21
N VAL A 18 1.31 10.19 3.05
CA VAL A 18 0.69 9.91 1.73
C VAL A 18 -0.50 10.82 1.51
N ASP A 19 -0.83 11.09 0.25
CA ASP A 19 -2.04 11.85 -0.06
C ASP A 19 -3.28 11.06 0.38
N TYR A 20 -3.35 9.77 0.01
CA TYR A 20 -4.42 8.89 0.46
C TYR A 20 -3.92 7.47 0.72
N GLY A 21 -4.40 6.86 1.79
CA GLY A 21 -4.33 5.41 2.01
C GLY A 21 -5.72 4.81 1.91
N PHE A 22 -5.82 3.54 1.56
CA PHE A 22 -7.07 2.81 1.66
C PHE A 22 -6.92 1.51 2.45
N GLU A 23 -7.81 1.37 3.42
CA GLU A 23 -7.76 0.37 4.47
C GLU A 23 -8.99 -0.53 4.38
N SER A 24 -8.79 -1.82 4.66
CA SER A 24 -9.88 -2.78 4.81
C SER A 24 -10.67 -2.47 6.08
N ARG A 25 -11.97 -2.22 5.96
CA ARG A 25 -12.84 -2.04 7.14
C ARG A 25 -12.86 -3.24 8.08
N THR A 26 -12.74 -4.44 7.52
CA THR A 26 -12.92 -5.69 8.27
C THR A 26 -11.68 -6.03 9.09
N THR A 27 -10.50 -5.82 8.50
CA THR A 27 -9.22 -6.24 9.11
C THR A 27 -8.40 -5.07 9.66
N GLY A 28 -8.77 -3.82 9.34
CA GLY A 28 -7.98 -2.64 9.67
C GLY A 28 -6.62 -2.58 8.94
N ARG A 29 -6.37 -3.52 8.02
CA ARG A 29 -5.10 -3.63 7.28
C ARG A 29 -5.09 -2.65 6.12
N ILE A 30 -3.91 -2.09 5.86
CA ILE A 30 -3.64 -1.24 4.71
C ILE A 30 -3.69 -2.12 3.46
N MET A 31 -4.54 -1.75 2.51
CA MET A 31 -4.67 -2.45 1.23
C MET A 31 -3.87 -1.74 0.13
N GLY A 32 -3.56 -0.46 0.32
CA GLY A 32 -2.78 0.32 -0.62
C GLY A 32 -2.77 1.81 -0.33
N LEU A 33 -2.13 2.55 -1.23
CA LEU A 33 -1.98 4.00 -1.17
C LEU A 33 -2.14 4.65 -2.54
N ILE A 34 -2.38 5.97 -2.53
CA ILE A 34 -2.47 6.83 -3.69
C ILE A 34 -1.56 8.03 -3.45
N GLU A 35 -0.68 8.27 -4.41
CA GLU A 35 0.19 9.44 -4.48
C GLU A 35 -0.24 10.32 -5.66
N VAL A 36 -0.56 11.57 -5.39
CA VAL A 36 -0.99 12.53 -6.40
C VAL A 36 0.21 13.34 -6.85
N LYS A 37 0.62 13.15 -8.11
CA LYS A 37 1.73 13.89 -8.73
C LYS A 37 1.24 14.52 -10.01
N LYS A 38 1.45 15.83 -10.16
CA LYS A 38 1.09 16.58 -11.37
C LYS A 38 2.01 16.25 -12.55
N ASP A 39 3.32 16.35 -12.32
CA ASP A 39 4.32 16.23 -13.40
C ASP A 39 5.41 15.18 -13.09
N ASP A 40 5.82 15.04 -11.81
CA ASP A 40 6.90 14.13 -11.41
C ASP A 40 6.39 12.76 -10.96
N PHE A 41 5.94 11.96 -11.92
CA PHE A 41 5.52 10.59 -11.67
C PHE A 41 6.67 9.70 -11.16
N LYS A 42 7.92 9.98 -11.54
CA LYS A 42 9.08 9.18 -11.10
C LYS A 42 9.29 9.33 -9.60
N GLN A 43 9.19 10.54 -9.09
CA GLN A 43 9.19 10.79 -7.65
C GLN A 43 8.01 10.09 -6.97
N GLY A 44 6.81 10.15 -7.57
CA GLY A 44 5.64 9.45 -7.06
C GLY A 44 5.83 7.94 -6.95
N PHE A 45 6.41 7.31 -7.97
CA PHE A 45 6.74 5.89 -7.95
C PHE A 45 7.77 5.56 -6.87
N ALA A 46 8.88 6.30 -6.79
CA ALA A 46 9.91 6.07 -5.78
C ALA A 46 9.34 6.16 -4.34
N GLN A 47 8.50 7.16 -4.08
CA GLN A 47 7.86 7.37 -2.79
C GLN A 47 6.88 6.23 -2.47
N ALA A 48 6.02 5.87 -3.42
CA ALA A 48 5.05 4.79 -3.27
C ALA A 48 5.73 3.42 -3.05
N THR A 49 6.78 3.10 -3.81
CA THR A 49 7.56 1.85 -3.64
C THR A 49 8.09 1.72 -2.20
N VAL A 50 8.79 2.73 -1.69
CA VAL A 50 9.35 2.72 -0.32
C VAL A 50 8.26 2.51 0.74
N GLN A 51 7.10 3.14 0.54
CA GLN A 51 5.98 3.03 1.47
C GLN A 51 5.31 1.65 1.41
N LEU A 52 5.06 1.12 0.21
CA LEU A 52 4.48 -0.21 0.02
C LEU A 52 5.39 -1.29 0.62
N GLU A 53 6.69 -1.24 0.35
CA GLU A 53 7.67 -2.15 0.93
C GLU A 53 7.68 -2.09 2.46
N SER A 54 7.60 -0.88 3.04
CA SER A 54 7.54 -0.71 4.49
C SER A 54 6.26 -1.28 5.12
N SER A 55 5.15 -1.29 4.37
CA SER A 55 3.85 -1.79 4.86
C SER A 55 3.78 -3.31 4.90
N LEU A 56 4.35 -4.00 3.90
CA LEU A 56 4.45 -5.46 3.84
C LEU A 56 5.62 -6.00 4.69
N GLY A 57 6.74 -5.27 4.77
CA GLY A 57 7.97 -5.70 5.43
C GLY A 57 7.92 -5.78 6.96
N ARG A 58 6.76 -5.48 7.59
CA ARG A 58 6.60 -5.64 9.03
C ARG A 58 6.58 -7.13 9.37
N LYS A 59 7.76 -7.69 9.66
CA LYS A 59 7.93 -9.05 10.20
C LYS A 59 6.88 -9.28 11.28
N ARG A 60 5.97 -10.23 11.03
CA ARG A 60 5.06 -10.76 12.05
C ARG A 60 5.90 -11.05 13.30
N LYS A 61 5.58 -10.45 14.44
CA LYS A 61 6.13 -10.93 15.71
C LYS A 61 5.71 -12.40 15.78
N ALA A 62 6.68 -13.31 15.94
CA ALA A 62 6.51 -14.76 15.84
C ALA A 62 5.57 -15.38 16.90
N ASN A 63 4.82 -14.57 17.66
CA ASN A 63 4.03 -15.01 18.81
C ASN A 63 2.51 -14.96 18.60
N GLU A 64 2.02 -14.49 17.46
CA GLU A 64 0.59 -14.55 17.13
C GLU A 64 0.47 -15.26 15.78
N MET A 65 0.18 -16.57 15.85
CA MET A 65 -0.30 -17.34 14.70
C MET A 65 -1.70 -16.83 14.34
N ASP A 66 -1.72 -15.69 13.67
CA ASP A 66 -2.93 -15.15 13.06
C ASP A 66 -3.13 -15.91 11.75
N ASP A 67 -3.93 -16.98 11.81
CA ASP A 67 -4.34 -17.86 10.69
C ASP A 67 -5.17 -17.13 9.62
N GLU A 68 -5.22 -15.80 9.65
CA GLU A 68 -5.78 -15.01 8.56
C GLU A 68 -4.78 -15.00 7.41
N PRO A 69 -5.16 -15.40 6.17
CA PRO A 69 -4.28 -15.32 5.02
C PRO A 69 -3.73 -13.89 4.95
N GLY A 70 -2.45 -13.75 5.21
CA GLY A 70 -1.80 -12.45 5.16
C GLY A 70 -2.02 -11.91 3.77
N PHE A 71 -2.49 -10.67 3.67
CA PHE A 71 -2.43 -9.97 2.40
C PHE A 71 -0.96 -9.87 2.02
N ASN A 72 -0.52 -10.79 1.18
CA ASN A 72 0.83 -10.82 0.60
C ASN A 72 0.96 -9.81 -0.54
N LYS A 73 -0.01 -8.88 -0.65
CA LYS A 73 -0.09 -7.88 -1.68
C LYS A 73 -0.64 -6.56 -1.12
N VAL A 74 -0.03 -5.47 -1.52
CA VAL A 74 -0.51 -4.10 -1.33
C VAL A 74 -0.38 -3.34 -2.65
N TRP A 75 -1.29 -2.39 -2.88
CA TRP A 75 -1.38 -1.69 -4.16
C TRP A 75 -0.95 -0.23 -4.04
N GLY A 76 -0.20 0.27 -5.02
CA GLY A 76 0.12 1.68 -5.16
C GLY A 76 -0.57 2.28 -6.38
N ILE A 77 -1.04 3.52 -6.25
CA ILE A 77 -1.54 4.31 -7.37
C ILE A 77 -0.75 5.60 -7.43
N VAL A 78 -0.25 5.97 -8.61
CA VAL A 78 0.30 7.31 -8.86
C VAL A 78 -0.54 7.99 -9.94
N THR A 79 -1.01 9.21 -9.68
CA THR A 79 -1.96 9.88 -10.57
C THR A 79 -1.84 11.40 -10.58
N ASP A 80 -2.11 12.03 -11.74
CA ASP A 80 -2.37 13.48 -11.88
C ASP A 80 -3.90 13.77 -11.95
N ALA A 81 -4.73 12.79 -11.62
CA ALA A 81 -6.17 12.68 -11.84
C ALA A 81 -6.61 12.43 -13.30
N GLU A 82 -5.76 12.67 -14.31
CA GLU A 82 -6.02 12.33 -15.72
C GLU A 82 -5.48 10.95 -16.07
N LYS A 83 -4.24 10.65 -15.65
CA LYS A 83 -3.50 9.41 -15.81
C LYS A 83 -3.45 8.67 -14.50
N TRP A 84 -3.61 7.36 -14.56
CA TRP A 84 -3.65 6.48 -13.40
C TRP A 84 -2.69 5.32 -13.62
N TYR A 85 -1.62 5.28 -12.83
CA TYR A 85 -0.63 4.21 -12.88
C TYR A 85 -0.79 3.32 -11.65
N PHE A 86 -0.81 2.01 -11.86
CA PHE A 86 -1.01 1.01 -10.82
C PHE A 86 0.28 0.24 -10.58
N MET A 87 0.60 0.01 -9.31
CA MET A 87 1.71 -0.83 -8.85
C MET A 87 1.19 -1.89 -7.91
N GLU A 88 1.76 -3.08 -8.00
CA GLU A 88 1.51 -4.18 -7.06
C GLU A 88 2.80 -4.44 -6.31
N CYS A 89 2.81 -4.23 -4.99
CA CYS A 89 3.86 -4.79 -4.17
C CYS A 89 3.38 -6.12 -3.59
N SER A 90 4.14 -7.19 -3.78
CA SER A 90 3.82 -8.52 -3.28
C SER A 90 4.97 -9.14 -2.50
N GLN A 91 4.65 -10.03 -1.57
CA GLN A 91 5.62 -10.80 -0.80
C GLN A 91 5.50 -12.29 -1.17
N ASP A 92 6.62 -12.93 -1.48
CA ASP A 92 6.64 -14.39 -1.67
C ASP A 92 6.67 -15.16 -0.35
N ASP A 93 6.63 -16.48 -0.45
CA ASP A 93 6.63 -17.38 0.71
C ASP A 93 7.96 -17.32 1.51
N GLU A 94 9.05 -16.83 0.90
CA GLU A 94 10.35 -16.62 1.54
C GLU A 94 10.45 -15.24 2.22
N GLY A 95 9.42 -14.41 2.10
CA GLY A 95 9.36 -13.07 2.67
C GLY A 95 10.02 -11.99 1.82
N LYS A 96 10.46 -12.31 0.59
CA LYS A 96 11.03 -11.35 -0.35
C LYS A 96 9.94 -10.53 -1.02
N LEU A 97 10.21 -9.23 -1.17
CA LEU A 97 9.28 -8.27 -1.75
C LEU A 97 9.55 -8.08 -3.25
N PHE A 98 8.47 -7.90 -4.01
CA PHE A 98 8.43 -7.57 -5.44
C PHE A 98 7.52 -6.36 -5.62
N VAL A 99 7.87 -5.43 -6.51
CA VAL A 99 7.11 -4.21 -6.82
C VAL A 99 7.01 -4.05 -8.33
#